data_AF-A0A2T4XDH0-F1
#
_entry.id   AF-A0A2T4XDH0-F1
#
_cell.length_a   1.000
_cell.length_b   1.000
_cell.length_c   1.000
_cell.angle_alpha   90.00
_cell.angle_beta   90.00
_cell.angle_gamma   90.00
#
_symmetry.space_group_name_H-M   'P 1'
#
loop_
_entity.id
_entity.type
_entity.pdbx_description
1 polymer ?
#
loop_
_entity_poly.entity_id
_entity_poly.type
_entity_poly.pdbx_seq_one_letter_code
_entity_poly.pdbx_strand_id
1 'polypeptide(L)'
;MAKKNSIWGQLQSFQLSGFILTNLGYFLFLGFLAILYIGNAHLAERNIRQIQEMQREIREMRWSFMSLQSENMFNSLRSEVVDRVKDDGLQLHRGEPIKIVVHDQE
;
A
#
# COMPACT_ATOMS: atom_id res chain seq x y z
N MET A 1 27.65 40.01 45.02
CA MET A 1 28.55 40.49 43.94
C MET A 1 28.41 39.55 42.75
N ALA A 2 27.97 40.06 41.60
CA ALA A 2 27.56 39.26 40.43
C ALA A 2 28.24 39.75 39.15
N LYS A 3 28.27 38.84 38.16
CA LYS A 3 28.60 39.01 36.72
C LYS A 3 30.00 38.54 36.26
N LYS A 4 30.23 37.23 36.39
CA LYS A 4 31.31 36.41 35.79
C LYS A 4 31.33 36.21 34.26
N ASN A 5 30.22 36.33 33.50
CA ASN A 5 30.15 35.53 32.25
C ASN A 5 29.85 36.32 30.94
N SER A 6 30.10 37.63 30.87
CA SER A 6 29.70 38.45 29.71
C SER A 6 30.72 38.51 28.56
N ILE A 7 31.97 38.12 28.77
CA ILE A 7 33.10 38.49 27.88
C ILE A 7 33.31 37.45 26.77
N TRP A 8 33.14 36.16 27.09
CA TRP A 8 33.31 35.07 26.13
C TRP A 8 32.23 35.04 25.04
N GLY A 9 30.99 35.46 25.35
CA GLY A 9 29.90 35.54 24.37
C GLY A 9 30.04 36.66 23.34
N GLN A 10 30.79 37.73 23.66
CA GLN A 10 31.00 38.87 22.75
C GLN A 10 32.18 38.63 21.79
N LEU A 11 33.14 37.80 22.16
CA LEU A 11 34.29 37.47 21.29
C LEU A 11 33.90 36.47 20.19
N GLN A 12 32.96 35.56 20.49
CA GLN A 12 32.49 34.56 19.53
C GLN A 12 31.59 35.17 18.44
N SER A 13 30.79 36.19 18.76
CA SER A 13 29.91 36.85 17.79
C SER A 13 30.66 37.68 16.74
N PHE A 14 31.85 38.20 17.08
CA PHE A 14 32.64 39.06 16.19
C PHE A 14 33.25 38.30 15.00
N GLN A 15 33.74 37.07 15.23
CA GLN A 15 34.25 36.19 14.18
C GLN A 15 33.11 35.60 13.32
N LEU A 16 31.98 35.27 13.94
CA LEU A 16 30.78 34.80 13.23
C LEU A 16 30.22 35.87 12.29
N SER A 17 30.10 37.12 12.75
CA SER A 17 29.51 38.21 11.96
C SER A 17 30.27 38.45 10.64
N GLY A 18 31.61 38.44 10.68
CA GLY A 18 32.44 38.58 9.49
C GLY A 18 32.31 37.39 8.52
N PHE A 19 32.32 36.15 9.04
CA PHE A 19 32.26 34.93 8.22
C PHE A 19 30.88 34.73 7.56
N ILE A 20 29.81 35.15 8.24
CA ILE A 20 28.42 35.09 7.74
C ILE A 20 28.19 36.10 6.63
N LEU A 21 28.75 37.33 6.73
CA LEU A 21 28.62 38.32 5.67
C LEU A 21 29.36 37.92 4.39
N THR A 22 30.52 37.27 4.48
CA THR A 22 31.28 36.79 3.32
C THR A 22 30.59 35.62 2.61
N ASN A 23 29.90 34.76 3.35
CA ASN A 23 29.26 33.54 2.84
C ASN A 23 27.72 33.64 2.79
N LEU A 24 27.16 34.84 2.82
CA LEU A 24 25.72 35.08 2.92
C LEU A 24 24.92 34.39 1.79
N GLY A 25 25.46 34.38 0.57
CA GLY A 25 24.85 33.70 -0.57
C GLY A 25 24.72 32.18 -0.37
N TYR A 26 25.68 31.54 0.31
CA TYR A 26 25.64 30.11 0.61
C TYR A 26 24.56 29.77 1.66
N PHE A 27 24.41 30.60 2.70
CA PHE A 27 23.34 30.42 3.68
C PHE A 27 21.95 30.64 3.08
N LEU A 28 21.79 31.61 2.17
CA LEU A 28 20.55 31.78 1.41
C LEU A 28 20.24 30.57 0.53
N PHE A 29 21.25 30.01 -0.12
CA PHE A 29 21.10 28.78 -0.91
C PHE A 29 20.67 27.58 -0.05
N LEU A 30 21.29 27.40 1.11
CA LEU A 30 20.88 26.36 2.07
C LEU A 30 19.47 26.59 2.62
N GLY A 31 19.12 27.83 2.93
CA GLY A 31 17.76 28.19 3.37
C GLY A 31 16.71 27.89 2.29
N PHE A 32 17.02 28.21 1.03
CA PHE A 32 16.18 27.86 -0.12
C PHE A 32 16.00 26.34 -0.26
N LEU A 33 17.09 25.57 -0.15
CA LEU A 33 17.07 24.10 -0.15
C LEU A 33 16.25 23.54 1.01
N ALA A 34 16.34 24.14 2.19
CA ALA A 34 15.56 23.73 3.35
C ALA A 34 14.06 23.95 3.13
N ILE A 35 13.66 25.09 2.55
CA ILE A 35 12.26 25.36 2.20
C ILE A 35 11.76 24.36 1.15
N LEU A 36 12.53 24.12 0.09
CA LEU A 36 12.19 23.10 -0.91
C LEU A 36 12.05 21.71 -0.29
N TYR A 37 12.95 21.35 0.63
CA TYR A 37 12.91 20.07 1.33
C TYR A 37 11.65 19.92 2.18
N ILE A 38 11.32 20.94 2.99
CA ILE A 38 10.11 20.93 3.83
C ILE A 38 8.86 20.83 2.96
N GLY A 39 8.80 21.58 1.85
CA GLY A 39 7.70 21.53 0.90
C GLY A 39 7.52 20.14 0.28
N ASN A 40 8.61 19.52 -0.17
CA ASN A 40 8.58 18.17 -0.73
C ASN A 40 8.23 17.10 0.31
N ALA A 41 8.73 17.22 1.54
CA ALA A 41 8.40 16.31 2.62
C ALA A 41 6.89 16.31 2.94
N HIS A 42 6.27 17.50 2.99
CA HIS A 42 4.84 17.63 3.24
C HIS A 42 3.99 17.05 2.09
N LEU A 43 4.42 17.24 0.85
CA LEU A 43 3.75 16.64 -0.32
C LEU A 43 3.86 15.12 -0.30
N ALA A 44 5.05 14.58 0.01
CA ALA A 44 5.27 13.14 0.14
C ALA A 44 4.38 12.53 1.24
N GLU A 45 4.26 13.20 2.39
CA GLU A 45 3.40 12.72 3.49
C GLU A 45 1.91 12.64 3.08
N ARG A 46 1.42 13.63 2.32
CA ARG A 46 0.05 13.61 1.78
C ARG A 46 -0.16 12.47 0.79
N ASN A 47 0.79 12.28 -0.12
CA ASN A 47 0.72 11.20 -1.11
C ASN A 47 0.74 9.82 -0.44
N ILE A 48 1.59 9.63 0.58
CA ILE A 48 1.66 8.38 1.34
C ILE A 48 0.32 8.07 2.01
N ARG A 49 -0.33 9.07 2.63
CA ARG A 49 -1.66 8.89 3.23
C ARG A 49 -2.71 8.48 2.19
N GLN A 50 -2.74 9.15 1.04
CA GLN A 50 -3.66 8.78 -0.06
C GLN A 50 -3.39 7.36 -0.58
N ILE A 51 -2.12 6.98 -0.72
CA ILE A 51 -1.76 5.62 -1.13
C ILE A 51 -2.28 4.58 -0.12
N GLN A 52 -2.16 4.85 1.18
CA GLN A 52 -2.66 3.95 2.21
C GLN A 52 -4.19 3.78 2.15
N GLU A 53 -4.93 4.87 1.92
CA GLU A 53 -6.39 4.85 1.73
C GLU A 53 -6.78 4.02 0.50
N MET A 54 -6.19 4.32 -0.66
CA MET A 54 -6.44 3.56 -1.90
C MET A 54 -6.10 2.07 -1.75
N GLN A 55 -4.98 1.75 -1.09
CA GLN A 55 -4.60 0.37 -0.80
C GLN A 55 -5.62 -0.34 0.10
N ARG A 56 -6.26 0.36 1.04
CA ARG A 56 -7.32 -0.20 1.87
C ARG A 56 -8.55 -0.53 1.04
N GLU A 57 -8.98 0.39 0.18
CA GLU A 57 -10.13 0.18 -0.70
C GLU A 57 -9.93 -1.00 -1.66
N ILE A 58 -8.74 -1.11 -2.27
CA ILE A 58 -8.39 -2.25 -3.13
C ILE A 58 -8.45 -3.57 -2.35
N ARG A 59 -7.96 -3.58 -1.10
CA ARG A 59 -8.02 -4.79 -0.26
C ARG A 59 -9.47 -5.17 0.07
N GLU A 60 -10.31 -4.20 0.44
CA GLU A 60 -11.73 -4.43 0.74
C GLU A 60 -12.46 -4.99 -0.49
N MET A 61 -12.22 -4.41 -1.67
CA MET A 61 -12.78 -4.91 -2.94
C MET A 61 -12.31 -6.33 -3.26
N ARG A 62 -11.00 -6.61 -3.09
CA ARG A 62 -10.43 -7.95 -3.28
C ARG A 62 -11.06 -8.96 -2.33
N TRP A 63 -11.29 -8.59 -1.07
CA TRP A 63 -11.95 -9.45 -0.09
C TRP A 63 -13.38 -9.80 -0.50
N SER A 64 -14.16 -8.80 -0.95
CA SER A 64 -15.51 -9.02 -1.46
C SER A 64 -15.51 -9.99 -2.65
N PHE A 65 -14.61 -9.80 -3.62
CA PHE A 65 -14.47 -10.69 -4.77
C PHE A 65 -14.13 -12.13 -4.37
N MET A 66 -13.16 -12.31 -3.46
CA MET A 66 -12.78 -13.64 -2.97
C MET A 66 -13.92 -14.32 -2.21
N SER A 67 -14.69 -13.57 -1.43
CA SER A 67 -15.88 -14.10 -0.74
C SER A 67 -16.92 -14.61 -1.74
N LEU A 68 -17.26 -13.81 -2.75
CA LEU A 68 -18.22 -14.20 -3.78
C LEU A 68 -17.73 -15.40 -4.60
N GLN A 69 -16.44 -15.42 -4.93
CA GLN A 69 -15.84 -16.54 -5.63
C GLN A 69 -15.86 -17.82 -4.78
N SER A 70 -15.61 -17.72 -3.48
CA SER A 70 -15.70 -18.85 -2.55
C SER A 70 -17.13 -19.39 -2.45
N GLU A 71 -18.12 -18.50 -2.38
CA GLU A 71 -19.53 -18.89 -2.37
C GLU A 71 -19.94 -19.56 -3.69
N ASN A 72 -19.50 -19.02 -4.83
CA ASN A 72 -19.75 -19.63 -6.13
C ASN A 72 -19.08 -21.01 -6.26
N MET A 73 -17.85 -21.15 -5.77
CA MET A 73 -17.14 -22.42 -5.74
C MET A 73 -17.86 -23.44 -4.85
N PHE A 74 -18.34 -23.02 -3.69
CA PHE A 74 -19.15 -23.86 -2.80
C PHE A 74 -20.42 -24.35 -3.48
N ASN A 75 -21.16 -23.44 -4.12
CA ASN A 75 -22.36 -23.77 -4.88
C ASN A 75 -22.07 -24.68 -6.10
N SER A 76 -20.86 -24.60 -6.65
CA SER A 76 -20.41 -25.42 -7.78
C SER A 76 -19.81 -26.77 -7.35
N LEU A 77 -19.70 -27.05 -6.04
CA LEU A 77 -19.21 -28.34 -5.56
C LEU A 77 -20.16 -29.46 -5.99
N ARG A 78 -19.59 -30.50 -6.57
CA ARG A 78 -20.33 -31.68 -7.04
C ARG A 78 -21.16 -32.34 -5.94
N SER A 79 -20.71 -32.31 -4.68
CA SER A 79 -21.46 -32.84 -3.54
C SER A 79 -22.71 -32.01 -3.23
N GLU A 80 -22.58 -30.69 -3.22
CA GLU A 80 -23.69 -29.77 -2.91
C GLU A 80 -24.73 -29.75 -4.03
N VAL A 81 -24.28 -29.83 -5.28
CA VAL A 81 -25.18 -29.98 -6.44
C VAL A 81 -25.94 -31.30 -6.35
N VAL A 82 -25.30 -32.41 -5.94
CA VAL A 82 -26.00 -33.68 -5.75
C VAL A 82 -27.05 -33.57 -4.67
N ASP A 83 -26.71 -32.96 -3.53
CA ASP A 83 -27.63 -32.82 -2.42
C ASP A 83 -28.82 -31.90 -2.77
N ARG A 84 -28.59 -30.83 -3.55
CA ARG A 84 -29.66 -29.94 -4.02
C ARG A 84 -30.60 -30.59 -5.04
N VAL A 85 -30.08 -31.44 -5.91
CA VAL A 85 -30.86 -32.04 -7.02
C VAL A 85 -31.41 -33.44 -6.65
N LYS A 86 -31.12 -33.93 -5.43
CA LYS A 86 -31.71 -35.17 -4.87
C LYS A 86 -33.22 -35.09 -4.73
N ASP A 87 -33.75 -33.93 -4.36
CA ASP A 87 -35.20 -33.70 -4.22
C ASP A 87 -35.92 -33.77 -5.58
N ASP A 88 -35.20 -33.43 -6.66
CA ASP A 88 -35.66 -33.58 -8.05
C ASP A 88 -35.49 -35.03 -8.58
N GLY A 89 -35.07 -35.97 -7.72
CA GLY A 89 -34.95 -37.40 -8.05
C GLY A 89 -33.71 -37.78 -8.86
N LEU A 90 -32.80 -36.85 -9.12
CA LEU A 90 -31.59 -37.09 -9.90
C LEU A 90 -30.46 -37.65 -9.02
N GLN A 91 -29.83 -38.73 -9.48
CA GLN A 91 -28.77 -39.43 -8.74
C GLN A 91 -27.43 -39.35 -9.46
N LEU A 92 -26.36 -39.17 -8.70
CA LEU A 92 -25.02 -39.11 -9.27
C LEU A 92 -24.57 -40.50 -9.75
N HIS A 93 -24.24 -40.61 -11.04
CA HIS A 93 -23.62 -41.81 -11.61
C HIS A 93 -22.22 -41.97 -11.01
N ARG A 94 -22.00 -43.04 -10.22
CA ARG A 94 -20.76 -43.32 -9.48
C ARG A 94 -19.84 -44.33 -10.21
N GLY A 95 -20.26 -44.81 -11.38
CA GLY A 95 -19.53 -45.79 -12.18
C GLY A 95 -18.42 -45.17 -13.02
N GLU A 96 -17.49 -46.02 -13.47
CA GLU A 96 -16.42 -45.63 -14.40
C GLU A 96 -17.01 -44.99 -15.67
N PRO A 97 -16.35 -43.95 -16.23
CA PRO A 97 -16.82 -43.30 -17.44
C PRO A 97 -16.89 -44.31 -18.59
N ILE A 98 -18.07 -44.36 -19.23
CA ILE A 98 -18.32 -45.30 -20.32
C ILE A 98 -17.44 -44.90 -21.51
N LYS A 99 -16.46 -45.74 -21.85
CA LYS A 99 -15.66 -45.57 -23.07
C LYS A 99 -16.55 -45.87 -24.26
N ILE A 100 -16.99 -44.83 -24.95
CA ILE A 100 -17.70 -44.96 -26.23
C ILE A 100 -16.65 -45.40 -27.25
N VAL A 101 -16.66 -46.68 -27.60
CA VAL A 101 -15.83 -47.20 -28.69
C VAL A 101 -16.64 -46.99 -29.97
N VAL A 102 -16.24 -46.01 -30.78
CA VAL A 102 -16.81 -45.84 -32.12
C VAL A 102 -16.23 -46.95 -32.97
N HIS A 103 -17.06 -47.93 -33.33
CA HIS A 103 -16.73 -48.82 -34.43
C HIS A 103 -16.96 -48.05 -35.72
N ASP A 104 -15.88 -47.62 -36.37
CA ASP A 104 -15.93 -47.35 -37.80
C ASP A 104 -16.32 -48.66 -38.49
N GLN A 105 -17.51 -48.67 -39.05
CA GLN A 105 -17.96 -49.73 -39.94
C GLN A 105 -17.38 -49.43 -41.32
N GLU A 106 -16.55 -50.35 -41.83
CA GLU A 106 -16.13 -50.42 -43.24
C GLU A 106 -17.34 -50.61 -44.17
#